data_AF-B9K2U0-F1
#
_entry.id   AF-B9K2U0-F1
#
_cell.length_a   1.000
_cell.length_b   1.000
_cell.length_c   1.000
_cell.angle_alpha   90.00
_cell.angle_beta   90.00
_cell.angle_gamma   90.00
#
_symmetry.space_group_name_H-M   'P 1'
#
loop_
_entity.id
_entity.type
_entity.pdbx_description
1 polymer ?
#
loop_
_entity_poly.entity_id
_entity_poly.type
_entity_poly.pdbx_seq_one_letter_code
_entity_poly.pdbx_strand_id
1 'polypeptide(L)'
;MATQEEKIAIVQRGVSAFAAIEQALKDIAENANALKSVYEDGAAAGMADGRTVVLQIAEFNRWIGDVGDFEAKVYDAHDRSTAIAKANDADSALPEGYVTILGGGR
;
A
#
# COMPACT_ATOMS: atom_id res chain seq x y z
N MET A 1 -27.11 -11.86 -15.89
CA MET A 1 -26.12 -10.77 -15.77
C MET A 1 -26.35 -10.09 -14.44
N ALA A 2 -25.29 -9.61 -13.77
CA ALA A 2 -25.43 -8.83 -12.54
C ALA A 2 -26.13 -7.48 -12.82
N THR A 3 -26.91 -7.01 -11.86
CA THR A 3 -27.58 -5.70 -11.90
C THR A 3 -26.57 -4.56 -11.72
N GLN A 4 -26.99 -3.34 -12.04
CA GLN A 4 -26.11 -2.17 -11.86
C GLN A 4 -25.77 -1.92 -10.38
N GLU A 5 -26.73 -2.16 -9.50
CA GLU A 5 -26.54 -2.05 -8.05
C GLU A 5 -25.53 -3.09 -7.53
N GLU A 6 -25.59 -4.33 -8.01
CA GLU A 6 -24.62 -5.37 -7.67
C GLU A 6 -23.20 -5.01 -8.12
N LYS A 7 -23.05 -4.43 -9.32
CA LYS A 7 -21.75 -3.96 -9.82
C LYS A 7 -21.19 -2.82 -8.96
N ILE A 8 -22.02 -1.84 -8.61
CA ILE A 8 -21.64 -0.73 -7.72
C ILE A 8 -21.21 -1.25 -6.35
N ALA A 9 -21.96 -2.19 -5.76
CA ALA A 9 -21.61 -2.79 -4.47
C ALA A 9 -20.26 -3.52 -4.50
N ILE A 10 -19.93 -4.19 -5.61
CA ILE A 10 -18.62 -4.83 -5.80
C ILE A 10 -17.50 -3.78 -5.85
N VAL A 11 -17.70 -2.68 -6.59
CA VAL A 11 -16.73 -1.57 -6.67
C VAL A 11 -16.50 -0.96 -5.29
N GLN A 12 -17.55 -0.67 -4.53
CA GLN A 12 -17.43 -0.10 -3.18
C GLN A 12 -16.64 -1.02 -2.24
N ARG A 13 -16.92 -2.33 -2.27
CA ARG A 13 -16.15 -3.32 -1.49
C ARG A 13 -14.68 -3.35 -1.89
N GLY A 14 -14.39 -3.25 -3.19
CA GLY A 14 -13.02 -3.17 -3.71
C GLY A 14 -12.28 -1.93 -3.22
N VAL A 15 -12.92 -0.75 -3.30
CA VAL A 15 -12.36 0.52 -2.80
C VAL A 15 -12.10 0.46 -1.30
N SER A 16 -13.04 -0.05 -0.50
CA SER A 16 -12.82 -0.21 0.95
C SER A 16 -11.67 -1.17 1.27
N ALA A 17 -11.53 -2.27 0.52
CA ALA A 17 -10.43 -3.20 0.69
C ALA A 17 -9.09 -2.55 0.33
N PHE A 18 -9.03 -1.78 -0.76
CA PHE A 18 -7.84 -1.03 -1.15
C PHE A 18 -7.44 -0.01 -0.08
N ALA A 19 -8.36 0.81 0.39
CA ALA A 19 -8.09 1.81 1.44
C ALA A 19 -7.57 1.15 2.73
N ALA A 20 -8.11 -0.02 3.10
CA ALA A 20 -7.61 -0.78 4.25
C ALA A 20 -6.16 -1.27 4.04
N ILE A 21 -5.81 -1.72 2.84
CA ILE A 21 -4.44 -2.13 2.51
C ILE A 21 -3.51 -0.91 2.51
N GLU A 22 -3.92 0.21 1.92
CA GLU A 22 -3.14 1.44 1.89
C GLU A 22 -2.80 1.92 3.31
N GLN A 23 -3.79 1.92 4.20
CA GLN A 23 -3.56 2.26 5.61
C GLN A 23 -2.62 1.27 6.29
N ALA A 24 -2.82 -0.03 6.09
CA ALA A 24 -1.95 -1.04 6.67
C ALA A 24 -0.49 -0.91 6.20
N LEU A 25 -0.25 -0.56 4.93
CA LEU A 25 1.09 -0.34 4.40
C LEU A 25 1.77 0.89 5.05
N LYS A 26 1.02 1.97 5.26
CA LYS A 26 1.51 3.15 6.01
C LYS A 26 1.88 2.79 7.44
N ASP A 27 0.99 2.09 8.15
CA ASP A 27 1.22 1.67 9.53
C ASP A 27 2.44 0.74 9.63
N ILE A 28 2.60 -0.18 8.67
CA ILE A 28 3.76 -1.06 8.57
C ILE A 28 5.04 -0.24 8.40
N ALA A 29 5.08 0.73 7.49
CA ALA A 29 6.24 1.58 7.26
C ALA A 29 6.60 2.46 8.47
N GLU A 30 5.60 3.00 9.17
CA GLU A 30 5.80 3.80 10.39
C GLU A 30 6.37 2.96 11.54
N ASN A 31 5.69 1.85 11.87
CA ASN A 31 6.14 0.92 12.92
C ASN A 31 7.53 0.36 12.60
N ALA A 32 7.78 0.17 11.31
CA ALA A 32 9.06 -0.28 10.86
C ALA A 32 10.19 0.72 11.16
N ASN A 33 10.01 1.97 10.75
CA ASN A 33 10.98 3.02 11.04
C ASN A 33 11.19 3.21 12.56
N ALA A 34 10.13 3.06 13.36
CA ALA A 34 10.24 3.07 14.82
C ALA A 34 11.13 1.93 15.35
N LEU A 35 10.95 0.71 14.86
CA LEU A 35 11.77 -0.44 15.26
C LEU A 35 13.25 -0.26 14.84
N LYS A 36 13.49 0.28 13.64
CA LYS A 36 14.85 0.63 13.20
C LYS A 36 15.52 1.62 14.16
N SER A 37 14.82 2.66 14.59
CA SER A 37 15.32 3.64 15.57
C SER A 37 15.74 2.98 16.88
N VAL A 38 14.98 2.00 17.37
CA VAL A 38 15.33 1.26 18.60
C VAL A 38 16.66 0.50 18.45
N TYR A 39 16.92 -0.09 17.30
CA TYR A 39 18.21 -0.75 17.04
C TYR A 39 19.38 0.23 16.99
N GLU A 40 19.17 1.40 16.38
CA GLU A 40 20.17 2.48 16.33
C GLU A 40 20.46 3.02 17.74
N ASP A 41 19.44 3.24 18.55
CA ASP A 41 19.57 3.68 19.95
C ASP A 41 20.28 2.62 20.82
N GLY A 42 19.92 1.34 20.66
CA GLY A 42 20.57 0.24 21.36
C GLY A 42 22.05 0.11 21.00
N ALA A 43 22.42 0.38 19.74
CA ALA A 43 23.81 0.44 19.30
C ALA A 43 24.56 1.59 19.96
N ALA A 44 23.97 2.79 19.96
CA ALA A 44 24.56 3.98 20.57
C ALA A 44 24.74 3.82 22.10
N ALA A 45 23.84 3.10 22.76
CA ALA A 45 23.92 2.76 24.17
C ALA A 45 24.90 1.62 24.49
N GLY A 46 25.55 1.01 23.48
CA GLY A 46 26.47 -0.12 23.67
C GLY A 46 25.77 -1.43 24.08
N MET A 47 24.46 -1.54 23.85
CA MET A 47 23.65 -2.73 24.18
C MET A 47 23.73 -3.82 23.10
N ALA A 48 24.26 -3.47 21.91
CA ALA A 48 24.48 -4.39 20.81
C ALA A 48 25.83 -4.12 20.15
N ASP A 49 26.44 -5.16 19.59
CA ASP A 49 27.66 -5.03 18.79
C ASP A 49 27.32 -4.33 17.45
N GLY A 50 28.20 -3.44 16.98
CA GLY A 50 27.99 -2.68 15.75
C GLY A 50 27.79 -3.55 14.50
N ARG A 51 28.41 -4.73 14.41
CA ARG A 51 28.18 -5.69 13.33
C ARG A 51 26.77 -6.25 13.36
N THR A 52 26.28 -6.65 14.53
CA THR A 52 24.90 -7.13 14.70
C THR A 52 23.89 -6.05 14.29
N VAL A 53 24.12 -4.79 14.69
CA VAL A 53 23.26 -3.66 14.33
C VAL A 53 23.23 -3.44 12.82
N VAL A 54 24.39 -3.43 12.15
CA VAL A 54 24.48 -3.28 10.69
C VAL A 54 23.72 -4.38 9.96
N LEU A 55 23.83 -5.65 10.41
CA LEU A 55 23.11 -6.77 9.80
C LEU A 55 21.59 -6.64 9.96
N GLN A 56 21.13 -6.26 11.16
CA GLN A 56 19.71 -6.04 11.41
C GLN A 56 19.14 -4.89 10.57
N ILE A 57 19.84 -3.76 10.48
CA ILE A 57 19.43 -2.63 9.63
C ILE A 57 19.42 -3.03 8.14
N ALA A 58 20.37 -3.84 7.69
CA ALA A 58 20.39 -4.31 6.30
C ALA A 58 19.19 -5.21 5.98
N GLU A 59 18.84 -6.14 6.88
CA GLU A 59 17.65 -6.97 6.76
C GLU A 59 16.38 -6.11 6.76
N PHE A 60 16.35 -5.09 7.61
CA PHE A 60 15.28 -4.12 7.69
C PHE A 60 15.02 -3.38 6.39
N ASN A 61 16.09 -2.83 5.80
CA ASN A 61 16.00 -2.10 4.54
C ASN A 61 15.55 -3.01 3.40
N ARG A 62 15.95 -4.29 3.40
CA ARG A 62 15.47 -5.27 2.41
C ARG A 62 13.97 -5.48 2.55
N TRP A 63 13.49 -5.73 3.76
CA TRP A 63 12.07 -5.96 4.00
C TRP A 63 11.22 -4.73 3.66
N ILE A 64 11.67 -3.50 3.96
CA ILE A 64 10.99 -2.27 3.49
C ILE A 64 10.93 -2.23 1.96
N GLY A 65 12.00 -2.63 1.27
CA GLY A 65 12.01 -2.76 -0.19
C GLY A 65 10.92 -3.71 -0.70
N ASP A 66 10.80 -4.89 -0.10
CA ASP A 66 9.77 -5.87 -0.45
C ASP A 66 8.34 -5.34 -0.20
N VAL A 67 8.14 -4.54 0.85
CA VAL A 67 6.86 -3.83 1.12
C VAL A 67 6.56 -2.81 0.02
N GLY A 68 7.54 -2.03 -0.42
CA GLY A 68 7.37 -1.08 -1.53
C GLY A 68 7.03 -1.78 -2.86
N ASP A 69 7.66 -2.92 -3.15
CA ASP A 69 7.34 -3.73 -4.32
C ASP A 69 5.92 -4.32 -4.26
N PHE A 70 5.45 -4.66 -3.06
CA PHE A 70 4.07 -5.10 -2.85
C PHE A 70 3.08 -3.94 -3.00
N GLU A 71 3.38 -2.77 -2.44
CA GLU A 71 2.61 -1.54 -2.59
C GLU A 71 2.37 -1.21 -4.08
N ALA A 72 3.43 -1.22 -4.89
CA ALA A 72 3.33 -0.97 -6.34
C ALA A 72 2.33 -1.94 -7.03
N LYS A 73 2.37 -3.23 -6.69
CA LYS A 73 1.43 -4.24 -7.23
C LYS A 73 -0.01 -3.98 -6.82
N VAL A 74 -0.23 -3.46 -5.61
CA VAL A 74 -1.56 -3.10 -5.10
C VAL A 74 -2.12 -1.91 -5.89
N TYR A 75 -1.32 -0.87 -6.14
CA TYR A 75 -1.72 0.26 -6.98
C TYR A 75 -2.00 -0.17 -8.43
N ASP A 76 -1.16 -1.01 -9.04
CA ASP A 76 -1.41 -1.56 -10.38
C ASP A 76 -2.72 -2.37 -10.47
N ALA A 77 -3.07 -3.10 -9.41
CA ALA A 77 -4.34 -3.83 -9.34
C ALA A 77 -5.54 -2.87 -9.20
N HIS A 78 -5.37 -1.79 -8.45
CA HIS A 78 -6.37 -0.75 -8.26
C HIS A 78 -6.69 -0.02 -9.57
N ASP A 79 -5.67 0.36 -10.35
CA ASP A 79 -5.82 1.05 -11.63
C ASP A 79 -6.59 0.20 -12.64
N ARG A 80 -6.25 -1.09 -12.72
CA ARG A 80 -6.99 -2.05 -13.56
C ARG A 80 -8.44 -2.19 -13.11
N SER A 81 -8.70 -2.25 -11.80
CA SER A 81 -10.05 -2.36 -11.25
C SER A 81 -10.88 -1.10 -11.51
N THR A 82 -10.26 0.08 -11.46
CA THR A 82 -10.86 1.36 -11.82
C THR A 82 -11.25 1.42 -13.30
N ALA A 83 -10.39 0.92 -14.19
CA ALA A 83 -10.70 0.81 -15.62
C ALA A 83 -11.92 -0.11 -15.87
N ILE A 84 -11.99 -1.23 -15.15
CA ILE A 84 -13.12 -2.17 -15.22
C ILE A 84 -14.42 -1.52 -14.73
N ALA A 85 -14.37 -0.76 -13.62
CA ALA A 85 -15.53 -0.06 -13.07
C ALA A 85 -16.08 0.97 -14.08
N LYS A 86 -15.21 1.77 -14.70
CA LYS A 86 -15.55 2.73 -15.77
C LYS A 86 -16.19 2.04 -16.98
N ALA A 87 -15.61 0.93 -17.44
CA ALA A 87 -16.14 0.17 -18.57
C ALA A 87 -17.52 -0.48 -18.32
N ASN A 88 -17.95 -0.54 -17.05
CA ASN A 88 -19.22 -1.14 -16.63
C ASN A 88 -20.21 -0.11 -16.02
N ASP A 89 -19.96 1.18 -16.22
CA ASP A 89 -20.76 2.31 -15.69
C ASP A 89 -20.93 2.29 -14.15
N ALA A 90 -19.98 1.67 -13.45
CA ALA A 90 -19.98 1.54 -11.99
C ALA A 90 -18.98 2.50 -11.31
N ASP A 91 -18.45 3.46 -12.06
CA ASP A 91 -17.47 4.45 -11.62
C ASP A 91 -18.06 5.54 -10.71
N SER A 92 -19.38 5.73 -10.72
CA SER A 92 -20.10 6.55 -9.72
C SER A 92 -19.85 6.13 -8.27
N ALA A 93 -19.33 4.92 -8.07
CA ALA A 93 -18.96 4.36 -6.77
C ALA A 93 -17.51 4.64 -6.35
N LEU A 94 -16.68 5.22 -7.25
CA LEU A 94 -15.30 5.57 -6.97
C LEU A 94 -15.23 6.96 -6.28
N PRO A 95 -14.43 7.12 -5.21
CA PRO A 95 -14.17 8.44 -4.62
C PRO A 95 -13.52 9.40 -5.62
N GLU A 96 -13.75 10.72 -5.48
CA GLU A 96 -13.23 11.74 -6.41
C GLU A 96 -11.70 11.66 -6.62
N GLY A 97 -10.92 11.27 -5.61
CA GLY A 97 -9.46 11.09 -5.74
C GLY A 97 -9.04 9.85 -6.53
N TYR A 98 -9.93 8.87 -6.68
CA TYR A 98 -9.67 7.56 -7.29
C TYR A 98 -10.05 7.54 -8.78
N VAL A 99 -10.85 8.51 -9.22
CA VAL A 99 -11.28 8.67 -10.62
C VAL A 99 -10.15 9.19 -11.52
N THR A 100 -9.09 9.77 -10.94
CA THR A 100 -8.02 10.52 -11.62
C THR A 100 -6.98 9.69 -12.38
N ILE A 101 -7.15 8.37 -12.49
CA ILE A 101 -6.22 7.54 -13.26
C ILE A 101 -6.94 7.16 -14.58
N LEU A 102 -6.27 7.44 -15.70
CA LEU A 102 -6.74 7.39 -17.11
C LEU A 102 -7.18 8.72 -17.76
N GLY A 103 -7.03 9.88 -17.10
CA GLY A 103 -7.26 11.20 -17.71
C GLY A 103 -6.01 11.93 -18.24
N GLY A 104 -4.81 11.45 -17.89
CA GLY A 104 -3.54 12.08 -18.28
C GLY A 104 -3.02 11.56 -19.61
N GLY A 105 -3.63 11.97 -20.72
CA GLY A 105 -3.06 11.77 -22.04
C GLY A 105 -1.89 12.73 -22.30
N ARG A 106 -0.70 12.19 -22.54
CA ARG A 106 0.13 12.42 -23.74
C ARG A 106 1.39 11.58 -23.73
#